data_AF-A0A9D9S5F6-F1
#
_entry.id   AF-A0A9D9S5F6-F1
#
_cell.length_a   1.000
_cell.length_b   1.000
_cell.length_c   1.000
_cell.angle_alpha   90.00
_cell.angle_beta   90.00
_cell.angle_gamma   90.00
#
_symmetry.space_group_name_H-M   'P 1'
#
loop_
_entity.id
_entity.type
_entity.pdbx_description
1 polymer ?
#
loop_
_entity_poly.entity_id
_entity_poly.type
_entity_poly.pdbx_seq_one_letter_code
_entity_poly.pdbx_strand_id
1 'polypeptide(L)'
;MPGQSARAQVAPRMVRATPPIEQGTATCLVRDRLNPDRNYLVTCGHVLAPTHGARWDDGIEIRLPTAGGTLLELPGRLREWVPTGSAQPPANIDAGLTEIEPVAVQHLREIAADWIPVGLSDNTYRDRSVVLKRYHDEIEGSIKLKWSGEVRLPDGGEGSTRFLNDALGYSTVEPTEGGDSGAPVWSTSQELLGMHVGAIDPEGGAGANAIMCRIAPVLDWYCVKAYTRDDPATLDDRPPPGSLPRMAHPPASAVLNMPAGMLADDEIQMVAKTLWGEARGEGEAGMAAVANVIINRLKRKYRGCDTAAEVCLDPQQFSCWNCDDPNRAKLTRLHRNSSDGQYQQALQIAETALRGGLRDETGGALHYVAGTLRNRPKWLDGKIPSAVIGNHQFYNNIA
;
A
#
# COMPACT_ATOMS: atom_id res chain seq x y z
N MET A 1 10.09 -12.30 45.21
CA MET A 1 9.06 -11.78 44.30
C MET A 1 8.58 -12.97 43.46
N PRO A 2 7.34 -13.46 43.64
CA PRO A 2 6.85 -14.53 42.78
C PRO A 2 6.67 -13.99 41.36
N GLY A 3 7.11 -14.80 40.38
CA GLY A 3 7.24 -14.41 38.98
C GLY A 3 5.91 -13.95 38.38
N GLN A 4 5.98 -12.80 37.69
CA GLN A 4 4.98 -12.46 36.69
C GLN A 4 4.97 -13.62 35.69
N SER A 5 3.85 -14.35 35.64
CA SER A 5 3.54 -15.22 34.51
C SER A 5 3.72 -14.38 33.24
N ALA A 6 4.74 -14.69 32.45
CA ALA A 6 4.97 -14.06 31.16
C ALA A 6 3.72 -14.33 30.32
N ARG A 7 2.89 -13.31 30.10
CA ARG A 7 1.87 -13.40 29.05
C ARG A 7 2.64 -13.69 27.77
N ALA A 8 2.45 -14.88 27.20
CA ALA A 8 2.97 -15.16 25.87
C ALA A 8 2.45 -14.04 24.95
N GLN A 9 3.36 -13.40 24.23
CA GLN A 9 3.02 -12.37 23.27
C GLN A 9 2.27 -13.05 22.13
N VAL A 10 0.97 -12.78 22.00
CA VAL A 10 0.14 -13.43 20.99
C VAL A 10 -0.09 -12.49 19.81
N ALA A 11 0.39 -12.90 18.63
CA ALA A 11 0.00 -12.25 17.38
C ALA A 11 -1.45 -12.60 17.00
N PRO A 12 -2.25 -11.69 16.43
CA PRO A 12 -3.61 -11.99 15.96
C PRO A 12 -3.63 -13.08 14.88
N ARG A 13 -4.62 -13.98 14.90
CA ARG A 13 -4.89 -14.87 13.76
C ARG A 13 -5.80 -14.17 12.76
N MET A 14 -5.51 -14.32 11.49
CA MET A 14 -6.32 -13.89 10.36
C MET A 14 -6.94 -15.13 9.70
N VAL A 15 -8.26 -15.18 9.58
CA VAL A 15 -8.98 -16.33 9.01
C VAL A 15 -9.93 -15.83 7.92
N ARG A 16 -9.88 -16.41 6.72
CA ARG A 16 -10.87 -16.08 5.68
C ARG A 16 -12.24 -16.60 6.10
N ALA A 17 -13.26 -15.75 5.99
CA ALA A 17 -14.64 -16.16 6.21
C ALA A 17 -15.25 -16.87 4.98
N THR A 18 -14.64 -16.69 3.80
CA THR A 18 -15.07 -17.31 2.55
C THR A 18 -14.15 -18.47 2.14
N PRO A 19 -14.68 -19.56 1.55
CA PRO A 19 -13.84 -20.66 1.05
C PRO A 19 -12.84 -20.25 -0.06
N PRO A 20 -11.70 -20.95 -0.20
CA PRO A 20 -11.16 -21.89 0.77
C PRO A 20 -10.83 -21.16 2.09
N ILE A 21 -11.15 -21.82 3.21
CA ILE A 21 -10.90 -21.28 4.55
C ILE A 21 -9.40 -21.44 4.81
N GLU A 22 -8.67 -20.35 4.61
CA GLU A 22 -7.25 -20.25 4.93
C GLU A 22 -7.04 -19.43 6.19
N GLN A 23 -5.94 -19.71 6.88
CA GLN A 23 -5.57 -19.00 8.10
C GLN A 23 -4.08 -18.66 8.10
N GLY A 24 -3.77 -17.50 8.67
CA GLY A 24 -2.41 -17.02 8.87
C GLY A 24 -2.34 -16.09 10.07
N THR A 25 -1.20 -15.47 10.26
CA THR A 25 -0.93 -14.60 11.41
C THR A 25 -0.81 -13.16 10.96
N ALA A 26 -1.31 -12.21 11.74
CA ALA A 26 -1.19 -10.79 11.42
C ALA A 26 0.23 -10.30 11.70
N THR A 27 0.83 -9.62 10.73
CA THR A 27 2.17 -9.06 10.81
C THR A 27 2.20 -7.80 11.66
N CYS A 28 1.37 -6.82 11.35
CA CYS A 28 1.31 -5.57 12.09
C CYS A 28 -0.01 -4.84 11.85
N LEU A 29 -0.35 -3.99 12.82
CA LEU A 29 -1.38 -2.98 12.69
C LEU A 29 -0.79 -1.77 11.96
N VAL A 30 -1.50 -1.29 10.95
CA VAL A 30 -1.11 -0.13 10.15
C VAL A 30 -2.26 0.85 10.01
N ARG A 31 -1.94 2.12 9.82
CA ARG A 31 -2.87 3.16 9.37
C ARG A 31 -2.53 3.57 7.96
N ASP A 32 -3.54 3.98 7.22
CA ASP A 32 -3.35 4.65 5.94
C ASP A 32 -2.49 5.90 6.11
N ARG A 33 -1.48 6.12 5.24
CA ARG A 33 -0.71 7.38 5.29
C ARG A 33 -1.52 8.59 4.81
N LEU A 34 -2.58 8.36 4.03
CA LEU A 34 -3.41 9.38 3.38
C LEU A 34 -4.72 9.64 4.15
N ASN A 35 -5.26 8.61 4.82
CA ASN A 35 -6.46 8.71 5.66
C ASN A 35 -6.25 8.03 7.03
N PRO A 36 -5.69 8.73 8.03
CA PRO A 36 -5.34 8.14 9.33
C PRO A 36 -6.50 7.51 10.11
N ASP A 37 -7.76 7.79 9.74
CA ASP A 37 -8.94 7.17 10.33
C ASP A 37 -9.17 5.74 9.80
N ARG A 38 -8.55 5.38 8.67
CA ARG A 38 -8.58 4.04 8.08
C ARG A 38 -7.41 3.21 8.60
N ASN A 39 -7.76 2.06 9.14
CA ASN A 39 -6.85 1.17 9.83
C ASN A 39 -6.91 -0.21 9.20
N TYR A 40 -5.75 -0.86 9.11
CA TYR A 40 -5.63 -2.16 8.51
C TYR A 40 -4.74 -3.08 9.34
N LEU A 41 -4.97 -4.38 9.21
CA LEU A 41 -4.01 -5.42 9.55
C LEU A 41 -3.32 -5.88 8.27
N VAL A 42 -2.00 -6.03 8.36
CA VAL A 42 -1.18 -6.64 7.30
C VAL A 42 -0.98 -8.11 7.61
N THR A 43 -1.14 -8.97 6.60
CA THR A 43 -0.69 -10.38 6.62
C THR A 43 -0.32 -10.79 5.19
N CYS A 44 0.05 -12.05 4.94
CA CYS A 44 0.38 -12.53 3.60
C CYS A 44 -0.83 -12.46 2.67
N GLY A 45 -0.61 -12.08 1.41
CA GLY A 45 -1.68 -11.97 0.43
C GLY A 45 -2.25 -13.33 0.07
N HIS A 46 -1.41 -14.36 0.00
CA HIS A 46 -1.88 -15.74 -0.20
C HIS A 46 -2.77 -16.25 0.95
N VAL A 47 -2.66 -15.70 2.16
CA VAL A 47 -3.56 -16.05 3.28
C VAL A 47 -4.94 -15.43 3.06
N LEU A 48 -4.99 -14.15 2.66
CA LEU A 48 -6.25 -13.43 2.48
C LEU A 48 -6.95 -13.75 1.16
N ALA A 49 -6.18 -14.15 0.14
CA ALA A 49 -6.63 -14.34 -1.22
C ALA A 49 -5.87 -15.48 -1.93
N PRO A 50 -6.00 -16.74 -1.44
CA PRO A 50 -5.30 -17.91 -1.95
C PRO A 50 -5.68 -18.30 -3.39
N THR A 51 -6.83 -17.81 -3.88
CA THR A 51 -7.33 -18.14 -5.22
C THR A 51 -7.64 -16.89 -6.02
N HIS A 52 -7.72 -17.02 -7.34
CA HIS A 52 -8.20 -15.95 -8.23
C HIS A 52 -9.65 -15.52 -7.96
N GLY A 53 -10.40 -16.27 -7.14
CA GLY A 53 -11.79 -15.97 -6.80
C GLY A 53 -11.97 -14.99 -5.65
N ALA A 54 -10.90 -14.63 -4.92
CA ALA A 54 -10.96 -13.67 -3.82
C ALA A 54 -11.44 -12.29 -4.31
N ARG A 55 -12.29 -11.64 -3.52
CA ARG A 55 -12.92 -10.36 -3.90
C ARG A 55 -12.62 -9.27 -2.89
N TRP A 56 -12.60 -8.06 -3.40
CA TRP A 56 -12.67 -6.87 -2.56
C TRP A 56 -13.90 -6.95 -1.64
N ASP A 57 -13.73 -6.60 -0.37
CA ASP A 57 -14.72 -6.72 0.73
C ASP A 57 -15.01 -8.15 1.21
N ASP A 58 -14.25 -9.16 0.78
CA ASP A 58 -14.34 -10.49 1.40
C ASP A 58 -14.13 -10.38 2.92
N GLY A 59 -14.94 -11.12 3.67
CA GLY A 59 -14.89 -11.13 5.12
C GLY A 59 -13.63 -11.82 5.64
N ILE A 60 -12.92 -11.16 6.54
CA ILE A 60 -11.79 -11.71 7.27
C ILE A 60 -12.12 -11.66 8.76
N GLU A 61 -11.94 -12.78 9.45
CA GLU A 61 -12.14 -12.89 10.89
C GLU A 61 -10.79 -12.79 11.60
N ILE A 62 -10.71 -11.90 12.58
CA ILE A 62 -9.50 -11.67 13.37
C ILE A 62 -9.72 -12.29 14.75
N ARG A 63 -8.90 -13.27 15.10
CA ARG A 63 -9.02 -13.98 16.37
C ARG A 63 -7.86 -13.64 17.29
N LEU A 64 -8.17 -13.19 18.51
CA LEU A 64 -7.19 -12.95 19.57
C LEU A 64 -7.55 -13.78 20.81
N PRO A 65 -6.63 -14.60 21.33
CA PRO A 65 -6.79 -15.17 22.66
C PRO A 65 -6.59 -14.06 23.70
N THR A 66 -7.52 -13.99 24.65
CA THR A 66 -7.40 -13.10 25.80
C THR A 66 -6.77 -13.84 26.98
N ALA A 67 -6.25 -13.09 27.96
CA ALA A 67 -5.65 -13.68 29.16
C ALA A 67 -6.61 -14.52 30.03
N GLY A 68 -7.92 -14.41 29.82
CA GLY A 68 -8.93 -15.23 30.46
C GLY A 68 -9.18 -16.58 29.78
N GLY A 69 -8.45 -16.91 28.71
CA GLY A 69 -8.67 -18.10 27.90
C GLY A 69 -9.88 -18.02 26.97
N THR A 70 -10.58 -16.87 26.92
CA THR A 70 -11.63 -16.60 25.93
C THR A 70 -11.02 -16.07 24.64
N LEU A 71 -11.69 -16.36 23.53
CA LEU A 71 -11.32 -15.87 22.19
C LEU A 71 -12.12 -14.61 21.87
N LEU A 72 -11.43 -13.53 21.54
CA LEU A 72 -12.03 -12.33 20.96
C LEU A 72 -12.03 -12.45 19.44
N GLU A 73 -13.19 -12.27 18.82
CA GLU A 73 -13.36 -12.28 17.37
C GLU A 73 -13.72 -10.87 16.91
N LEU A 74 -12.94 -10.33 15.97
CA LEU A 74 -13.14 -9.01 15.39
C LEU A 74 -13.38 -9.14 13.89
N PRO A 75 -14.36 -8.43 13.32
CA PRO A 75 -14.59 -8.46 11.88
C PRO A 75 -13.57 -7.57 11.14
N GLY A 76 -13.17 -8.03 9.95
CA GLY A 76 -12.37 -7.28 9.00
C GLY A 76 -12.87 -7.46 7.57
N ARG A 77 -12.33 -6.64 6.67
CA ARG A 77 -12.64 -6.66 5.23
C ARG A 77 -11.38 -6.64 4.38
N LEU A 78 -11.25 -7.57 3.44
CA LEU A 78 -10.17 -7.56 2.46
C LEU A 78 -10.28 -6.31 1.57
N ARG A 79 -9.18 -5.54 1.44
CA ARG A 79 -9.14 -4.32 0.61
C ARG A 79 -8.16 -4.40 -0.54
N GLU A 80 -6.95 -4.84 -0.26
CA GLU A 80 -5.88 -4.90 -1.25
C GLU A 80 -4.98 -6.09 -0.95
N TRP A 81 -4.42 -6.72 -1.98
CA TRP A 81 -3.54 -7.86 -1.82
C TRP A 81 -2.63 -8.05 -3.04
N VAL A 82 -1.55 -8.79 -2.83
CA VAL A 82 -0.55 -9.23 -3.80
C VAL A 82 -0.18 -10.65 -3.38
N PRO A 83 -0.15 -11.67 -4.26
CA PRO A 83 0.03 -11.59 -5.72
C PRO A 83 -1.20 -11.38 -6.57
N THR A 84 -2.35 -11.91 -6.13
CA THR A 84 -3.60 -11.83 -6.90
C THR A 84 -4.19 -10.42 -6.73
N GLY A 85 -5.02 -9.96 -7.67
CA GLY A 85 -5.69 -8.65 -7.55
C GLY A 85 -4.95 -7.41 -8.09
N SER A 86 -3.67 -7.51 -8.49
CA SER A 86 -2.94 -6.45 -9.19
C SER A 86 -2.65 -6.81 -10.65
N ALA A 87 -2.74 -5.83 -11.56
CA ALA A 87 -2.42 -6.02 -12.99
C ALA A 87 -0.93 -6.30 -13.25
N GLN A 88 -0.04 -5.81 -12.37
CA GLN A 88 1.40 -6.07 -12.40
C GLN A 88 1.92 -6.23 -10.96
N PRO A 89 1.77 -7.42 -10.35
CA PRO A 89 2.07 -7.59 -8.95
C PRO A 89 3.59 -7.51 -8.70
N PRO A 90 4.04 -6.74 -7.69
CA PRO A 90 5.45 -6.57 -7.39
C PRO A 90 6.05 -7.91 -6.94
N ALA A 91 7.09 -8.38 -7.63
CA ALA A 91 7.67 -9.69 -7.39
C ALA A 91 8.35 -9.83 -6.02
N ASN A 92 8.48 -8.77 -5.23
CA ASN A 92 9.17 -8.77 -3.92
C ASN A 92 8.22 -8.74 -2.71
N ILE A 93 6.91 -8.79 -2.94
CA ILE A 93 5.90 -8.66 -1.88
C ILE A 93 4.85 -9.76 -2.03
N ASP A 94 4.51 -10.38 -0.90
CA ASP A 94 3.34 -11.24 -0.73
C ASP A 94 2.62 -10.81 0.53
N ALA A 95 1.59 -9.98 0.35
CA ALA A 95 0.96 -9.23 1.43
C ALA A 95 -0.47 -8.85 1.08
N GLY A 96 -1.26 -8.49 2.08
CA GLY A 96 -2.56 -7.89 1.87
C GLY A 96 -3.06 -7.15 3.10
N LEU A 97 -4.03 -6.28 2.86
CA LEU A 97 -4.64 -5.39 3.84
C LEU A 97 -6.05 -5.88 4.19
N THR A 98 -6.29 -6.06 5.48
CA THR A 98 -7.62 -6.22 6.05
C THR A 98 -8.00 -4.95 6.78
N GLU A 99 -8.99 -4.20 6.28
CA GLU A 99 -9.53 -3.03 6.98
C GLU A 99 -10.28 -3.44 8.24
N ILE A 100 -10.09 -2.66 9.29
CA ILE A 100 -10.71 -2.86 10.60
C ILE A 100 -11.27 -1.55 11.15
N GLU A 101 -12.33 -1.67 11.95
CA GLU A 101 -12.96 -0.52 12.60
C GLU A 101 -12.08 0.05 13.73
N PRO A 102 -12.19 1.36 14.06
CA PRO A 102 -11.41 1.97 15.15
C PRO A 102 -11.54 1.28 16.51
N VAL A 103 -12.70 0.67 16.81
CA VAL A 103 -12.88 -0.10 18.05
C VAL A 103 -12.02 -1.37 18.08
N ALA A 104 -11.82 -2.03 16.93
CA ALA A 104 -10.94 -3.18 16.84
C ALA A 104 -9.48 -2.77 17.05
N VAL A 105 -9.09 -1.59 16.56
CA VAL A 105 -7.76 -1.00 16.80
C VAL A 105 -7.50 -0.81 18.30
N GLN A 106 -8.48 -0.28 19.04
CA GLN A 106 -8.38 -0.11 20.50
C GLN A 106 -8.19 -1.45 21.21
N HIS A 107 -9.03 -2.45 20.91
CA HIS A 107 -8.89 -3.78 21.49
C HIS A 107 -7.53 -4.42 21.19
N LEU A 108 -7.02 -4.28 19.97
CA LEU A 108 -5.69 -4.80 19.61
C LEU A 108 -4.58 -4.10 20.42
N ARG A 109 -4.66 -2.79 20.58
CA ARG A 109 -3.69 -2.00 21.37
C ARG A 109 -3.73 -2.34 22.86
N GLU A 110 -4.88 -2.71 23.39
CA GLU A 110 -5.06 -3.06 24.81
C GLU A 110 -4.69 -4.52 25.11
N ILE A 111 -5.15 -5.46 24.27
CA ILE A 111 -5.04 -6.91 24.53
C ILE A 111 -3.71 -7.45 24.03
N ALA A 112 -3.23 -6.95 22.89
CA ALA A 112 -2.01 -7.39 22.22
C ALA A 112 -0.96 -6.26 22.14
N ALA A 113 -0.84 -5.46 23.20
CA ALA A 113 0.13 -4.36 23.29
C ALA A 113 1.57 -4.83 23.00
N ASP A 114 1.93 -6.02 23.51
CA ASP A 114 3.25 -6.61 23.32
C ASP A 114 3.50 -7.05 21.86
N TRP A 115 2.45 -7.30 21.08
CA TRP A 115 2.53 -7.56 19.63
C TRP A 115 2.73 -6.30 18.79
N ILE A 116 2.62 -5.10 19.35
CA ILE A 116 2.94 -3.87 18.63
C ILE A 116 4.47 -3.67 18.69
N PRO A 117 5.18 -3.52 17.56
CA PRO A 117 6.64 -3.38 17.58
C PRO A 117 7.07 -2.05 18.22
N VAL A 118 8.26 -1.97 18.80
CA VAL A 118 8.80 -0.69 19.31
C VAL A 118 9.21 0.24 18.17
N GLY A 119 9.60 -0.36 17.03
CA GLY A 119 10.04 0.35 15.83
C GLY A 119 10.10 -0.57 14.62
N LEU A 120 10.59 -0.04 13.49
CA LEU A 120 10.85 -0.79 12.27
C LEU A 120 12.35 -0.79 11.98
N SER A 121 12.87 -1.84 11.37
CA SER A 121 14.30 -1.94 11.05
C SER A 121 14.54 -2.60 9.69
N ASP A 122 15.24 -1.91 8.79
CA ASP A 122 15.68 -2.47 7.51
C ASP A 122 17.06 -3.17 7.59
N ASN A 123 17.67 -3.16 8.77
CA ASN A 123 19.03 -3.65 8.96
C ASN A 123 19.08 -5.19 8.94
N THR A 124 19.34 -5.79 7.78
CA THR A 124 19.12 -7.22 7.53
C THR A 124 20.41 -7.99 7.24
N TYR A 125 21.46 -7.70 8.01
CA TYR A 125 22.76 -8.37 7.86
C TYR A 125 22.70 -9.86 8.22
N ARG A 126 23.61 -10.62 7.61
CA ARG A 126 23.75 -12.06 7.82
C ARG A 126 24.03 -12.38 9.29
N ASP A 127 23.41 -13.45 9.78
CA ASP A 127 23.44 -13.95 11.15
C ASP A 127 22.88 -12.98 12.21
N ARG A 128 22.17 -11.91 11.80
CA ARG A 128 21.35 -11.12 12.73
C ARG A 128 20.32 -12.03 13.39
N SER A 129 20.31 -12.08 14.72
CA SER A 129 19.28 -12.78 15.49
C SER A 129 17.90 -12.17 15.26
N VAL A 130 16.91 -13.02 15.05
CA VAL A 130 15.52 -12.66 14.85
C VAL A 130 14.61 -13.54 15.70
N VAL A 131 13.38 -13.08 15.90
CA VAL A 131 12.32 -13.82 16.60
C VAL A 131 11.08 -13.82 15.73
N LEU A 132 10.58 -15.01 15.38
CA LEU A 132 9.31 -15.19 14.70
C LEU A 132 8.19 -15.19 15.76
N LYS A 133 7.27 -14.23 15.68
CA LYS A 133 6.15 -14.11 16.62
C LYS A 133 4.93 -14.85 16.06
N ARG A 134 4.67 -16.08 16.50
CA ARG A 134 3.55 -16.88 16.01
C ARG A 134 2.27 -16.52 16.78
N TYR A 135 1.17 -17.14 16.36
CA TYR A 135 -0.10 -17.00 17.07
C TYR A 135 -0.09 -17.69 18.45
N HIS A 136 0.73 -18.72 18.67
CA HIS A 136 0.72 -19.50 19.92
C HIS A 136 1.89 -19.17 20.85
N ASP A 137 3.02 -18.78 20.27
CA ASP A 137 4.33 -18.68 20.92
C ASP A 137 5.33 -17.95 20.00
N GLU A 138 6.63 -18.13 20.24
CA GLU A 138 7.68 -17.48 19.46
C GLU A 138 8.82 -18.47 19.18
N ILE A 139 9.47 -18.31 18.03
CA ILE A 139 10.64 -19.11 17.66
C ILE A 139 11.85 -18.21 17.39
N GLU A 140 12.97 -18.51 18.02
CA GLU A 140 14.24 -17.84 17.75
C GLU A 140 14.85 -18.25 16.41
N GLY A 141 15.59 -17.34 15.79
CA GLY A 141 16.20 -17.57 14.51
C GLY A 141 17.33 -16.61 14.17
N SER A 142 17.84 -16.72 12.95
CA SER A 142 18.83 -15.78 12.42
C SER A 142 18.76 -15.65 10.90
N ILE A 143 18.98 -14.44 10.39
CA ILE A 143 19.00 -14.17 8.93
C ILE A 143 20.19 -14.88 8.30
N LYS A 144 20.02 -15.51 7.14
CA LYS A 144 21.10 -16.27 6.48
C LYS A 144 21.52 -15.70 5.14
N LEU A 145 20.56 -15.30 4.32
CA LEU A 145 20.84 -14.84 2.97
C LEU A 145 19.74 -13.93 2.43
N LYS A 146 20.10 -13.17 1.40
CA LYS A 146 19.10 -12.71 0.43
C LYS A 146 18.62 -13.90 -0.37
N TRP A 147 17.31 -13.98 -0.56
CA TRP A 147 16.66 -15.10 -1.21
C TRP A 147 15.76 -14.60 -2.33
N SER A 148 15.90 -15.23 -3.49
CA SER A 148 14.98 -15.09 -4.60
C SER A 148 14.73 -16.47 -5.18
N GLY A 149 13.47 -16.82 -5.41
CA GLY A 149 13.13 -18.15 -5.86
C GLY A 149 11.63 -18.36 -5.99
N GLU A 150 11.27 -19.55 -6.45
CA GLU A 150 9.89 -19.97 -6.53
C GLU A 150 9.35 -20.34 -5.15
N VAL A 151 8.26 -19.70 -4.77
CA VAL A 151 7.47 -19.98 -3.57
C VAL A 151 6.20 -20.68 -4.03
N ARG A 152 5.91 -21.84 -3.45
CA ARG A 152 4.63 -22.51 -3.66
C ARG A 152 3.59 -21.84 -2.77
N LEU A 153 2.54 -21.29 -3.37
CA LEU A 153 1.44 -20.69 -2.61
C LEU A 153 0.39 -21.77 -2.29
N PRO A 154 -0.24 -21.74 -1.11
CA PRO A 154 -1.40 -22.58 -0.83
C PRO A 154 -2.58 -22.05 -1.65
N ASP A 155 -2.92 -22.71 -2.76
CA ASP A 155 -3.86 -22.18 -3.76
C ASP A 155 -5.07 -23.10 -4.02
N GLY A 156 -5.59 -23.76 -2.99
CA GLY A 156 -6.84 -24.52 -3.12
C GLY A 156 -6.80 -25.70 -4.10
N GLY A 157 -5.61 -26.14 -4.55
CA GLY A 157 -5.43 -27.39 -5.29
C GLY A 157 -4.60 -27.33 -6.57
N GLU A 158 -4.10 -26.16 -7.01
CA GLU A 158 -3.39 -26.04 -8.30
C GLU A 158 -1.91 -25.63 -8.23
N GLY A 159 -1.22 -25.80 -7.10
CA GLY A 159 0.25 -25.88 -7.08
C GLY A 159 1.00 -24.72 -7.73
N SER A 160 0.38 -23.53 -7.80
CA SER A 160 0.97 -22.37 -8.45
C SER A 160 2.22 -21.94 -7.69
N THR A 161 3.32 -21.87 -8.44
CA THR A 161 4.57 -21.29 -7.95
C THR A 161 4.65 -19.85 -8.39
N ARG A 162 5.14 -18.99 -7.50
CA ARG A 162 5.44 -17.60 -7.81
C ARG A 162 6.89 -17.31 -7.50
N PHE A 163 7.56 -16.63 -8.40
CA PHE A 163 8.89 -16.13 -8.14
C PHE A 163 8.82 -14.92 -7.19
N LEU A 164 9.33 -15.07 -5.97
CA LEU A 164 9.52 -13.99 -5.02
C LEU A 164 10.98 -13.51 -5.10
N ASN A 165 11.20 -12.21 -5.23
CA ASN A 165 12.51 -11.60 -5.40
C ASN A 165 12.89 -10.73 -4.19
N ASP A 166 14.17 -10.71 -3.83
CA ASP A 166 14.72 -9.85 -2.77
C ASP A 166 14.04 -10.05 -1.40
N ALA A 167 13.59 -11.28 -1.18
CA ALA A 167 13.20 -11.77 0.14
C ALA A 167 14.46 -12.09 0.97
N LEU A 168 14.24 -12.47 2.22
CA LEU A 168 15.30 -12.91 3.12
C LEU A 168 15.05 -14.35 3.54
N GLY A 169 16.06 -15.20 3.34
CA GLY A 169 16.11 -16.52 3.92
C GLY A 169 16.66 -16.44 5.34
N TYR A 170 15.99 -17.06 6.29
CA TYR A 170 16.41 -17.13 7.68
C TYR A 170 16.24 -18.55 8.22
N SER A 171 16.95 -18.85 9.30
CA SER A 171 16.84 -20.11 10.01
C SER A 171 16.01 -19.92 11.28
N THR A 172 15.15 -20.87 11.61
CA THR A 172 14.50 -21.00 12.92
C THR A 172 15.04 -22.21 13.68
N VAL A 173 15.05 -22.14 15.02
CA VAL A 173 15.49 -23.27 15.86
C VAL A 173 14.54 -24.46 15.80
N GLU A 174 13.26 -24.20 15.53
CA GLU A 174 12.21 -25.18 15.27
C GLU A 174 11.58 -24.92 13.90
N PRO A 175 11.13 -25.95 13.16
CA PRO A 175 10.44 -25.74 11.89
C PRO A 175 9.19 -24.87 12.03
N THR A 176 8.94 -24.01 11.05
CA THR A 176 7.67 -23.26 10.96
C THR A 176 6.53 -24.20 10.54
N GLU A 177 5.30 -23.84 10.89
CA GLU A 177 4.12 -24.68 10.67
C GLU A 177 3.01 -23.96 9.89
N GLY A 178 1.98 -24.72 9.50
CA GLY A 178 0.81 -24.16 8.83
C GLY A 178 0.11 -23.12 9.70
N GLY A 179 -0.15 -21.94 9.14
CA GLY A 179 -0.72 -20.79 9.85
C GLY A 179 0.32 -19.76 10.30
N ASP A 180 1.61 -20.04 10.17
CA ASP A 180 2.68 -19.06 10.44
C ASP A 180 2.82 -18.03 9.33
N SER A 181 2.26 -18.25 8.14
CA SER A 181 2.21 -17.25 7.07
C SER A 181 1.66 -15.93 7.58
N GLY A 182 2.42 -14.85 7.39
CA GLY A 182 2.10 -13.52 7.90
C GLY A 182 2.68 -13.21 9.30
N ALA A 183 3.20 -14.20 10.02
CA ALA A 183 3.77 -13.99 11.34
C ALA A 183 4.93 -12.98 11.29
N PRO A 184 4.96 -11.97 12.18
CA PRO A 184 5.99 -10.96 12.12
C PRO A 184 7.34 -11.50 12.57
N VAL A 185 8.39 -11.09 11.85
CA VAL A 185 9.78 -11.41 12.18
C VAL A 185 10.42 -10.16 12.78
N TRP A 186 10.81 -10.27 14.04
CA TRP A 186 11.32 -9.18 14.87
C TRP A 186 12.81 -9.30 15.13
N SER A 187 13.44 -8.18 15.46
CA SER A 187 14.77 -8.20 16.07
C SER A 187 14.64 -8.57 17.54
N THR A 188 15.75 -8.96 18.16
CA THR A 188 15.83 -9.11 19.61
C THR A 188 15.58 -7.79 20.36
N SER A 189 15.67 -6.65 19.67
CA SER A 189 15.29 -5.31 20.17
C SER A 189 13.83 -4.96 19.90
N GLN A 190 12.98 -5.93 19.51
CA GLN A 190 11.54 -5.77 19.27
C GLN A 190 11.16 -4.84 18.11
N GLU A 191 12.07 -4.62 17.17
CA GLU A 191 11.78 -3.92 15.92
C GLU A 191 11.23 -4.90 14.88
N LEU A 192 10.24 -4.50 14.08
CA LEU A 192 9.71 -5.31 12.98
C LEU A 192 10.64 -5.20 11.75
N LEU A 193 11.09 -6.35 11.23
CA LEU A 193 11.94 -6.44 10.04
C LEU A 193 11.16 -6.92 8.81
N GLY A 194 10.22 -7.82 9.03
CA GLY A 194 9.58 -8.54 7.95
C GLY A 194 8.41 -9.40 8.38
N MET A 195 7.90 -10.12 7.40
CA MET A 195 6.74 -10.98 7.49
C MET A 195 7.12 -12.36 6.96
N HIS A 196 6.97 -13.39 7.79
CA HIS A 196 7.17 -14.77 7.37
C HIS A 196 6.21 -15.13 6.22
N VAL A 197 6.74 -15.72 5.15
CA VAL A 197 5.97 -16.11 3.97
C VAL A 197 5.78 -17.63 3.90
N GLY A 198 6.82 -18.40 4.24
CA GLY A 198 6.73 -19.85 4.22
C GLY A 198 8.06 -20.53 4.53
N ALA A 199 7.98 -21.86 4.64
CA ALA A 199 9.14 -22.73 4.79
C ALA A 199 9.84 -22.97 3.45
N ILE A 200 11.16 -23.21 3.49
CA ILE A 200 11.97 -23.64 2.35
C ILE A 200 12.82 -24.85 2.74
N ASP A 201 13.24 -25.63 1.75
CA ASP A 201 14.11 -26.78 1.97
C ASP A 201 15.51 -26.33 2.45
N PRO A 202 15.98 -26.81 3.62
CA PRO A 202 17.31 -26.49 4.14
C PRO A 202 18.46 -26.88 3.22
N GLU A 203 18.32 -27.94 2.41
CA GLU A 203 19.40 -28.46 1.56
C GLU A 203 19.76 -27.50 0.41
N GLY A 204 18.85 -26.59 0.03
CA GLY A 204 19.08 -25.53 -0.97
C GLY A 204 19.27 -24.11 -0.40
N GLY A 205 19.03 -23.91 0.90
CA GLY A 205 18.85 -22.59 1.51
C GLY A 205 20.07 -21.96 2.18
N ALA A 206 21.28 -22.52 2.02
CA ALA A 206 22.48 -22.07 2.74
C ALA A 206 22.28 -21.94 4.26
N GLY A 207 21.54 -22.90 4.85
CA GLY A 207 21.18 -22.92 6.27
C GLY A 207 19.89 -22.19 6.63
N ALA A 208 19.21 -21.54 5.69
CA ALA A 208 17.83 -21.06 5.88
C ALA A 208 16.83 -22.21 5.69
N ASN A 209 15.79 -22.22 6.54
CA ASN A 209 14.64 -23.14 6.45
C ASN A 209 13.31 -22.37 6.29
N ALA A 210 13.35 -21.05 6.29
CA ALA A 210 12.19 -20.18 6.14
C ALA A 210 12.55 -18.91 5.34
N ILE A 211 11.52 -18.27 4.78
CA ILE A 211 11.65 -17.00 4.05
C ILE A 211 10.70 -15.94 4.58
N MET A 212 11.10 -14.68 4.44
CA MET A 212 10.29 -13.52 4.78
C MET A 212 10.35 -12.42 3.73
N CYS A 213 9.23 -11.71 3.54
CA CYS A 213 9.23 -10.41 2.87
C CYS A 213 9.75 -9.35 3.84
N ARG A 214 10.53 -8.39 3.33
CA ARG A 214 10.93 -7.20 4.10
C ARG A 214 9.72 -6.30 4.35
N ILE A 215 9.62 -5.71 5.53
CA ILE A 215 8.42 -4.93 5.88
C ILE A 215 8.34 -3.59 5.14
N ALA A 216 9.46 -2.88 4.96
CA ALA A 216 9.44 -1.55 4.34
C ALA A 216 8.82 -1.54 2.92
N PRO A 217 9.22 -2.44 1.99
CA PRO A 217 8.57 -2.53 0.68
C PRO A 217 7.05 -2.76 0.75
N VAL A 218 6.58 -3.54 1.73
CA VAL A 218 5.14 -3.79 1.94
C VAL A 218 4.43 -2.51 2.35
N LEU A 219 4.97 -1.81 3.36
CA LEU A 219 4.37 -0.57 3.86
C LEU A 219 4.37 0.54 2.79
N ASP A 220 5.42 0.62 1.97
CA ASP A 220 5.52 1.60 0.90
C ASP A 220 4.60 1.29 -0.27
N TRP A 221 4.51 0.01 -0.67
CA TRP A 221 3.58 -0.44 -1.71
C TRP A 221 2.14 -0.06 -1.39
N TYR A 222 1.69 -0.39 -0.18
CA TYR A 222 0.34 -0.09 0.29
C TYR A 222 0.16 1.34 0.80
N CYS A 223 1.21 2.16 0.83
CA CYS A 223 1.16 3.53 1.35
C CYS A 223 0.59 3.60 2.78
N VAL A 224 0.99 2.66 3.64
CA VAL A 224 0.54 2.56 5.04
C VAL A 224 1.71 2.79 6.01
N LYS A 225 1.40 3.15 7.25
CA LYS A 225 2.37 3.32 8.33
C LYS A 225 2.03 2.38 9.49
N ALA A 226 3.01 1.60 9.93
CA ALA A 226 2.83 0.74 11.09
C ALA A 226 2.61 1.55 12.38
N TYR A 227 1.75 1.02 13.24
CA TYR A 227 1.70 1.44 14.63
C TYR A 227 2.95 0.92 15.36
N THR A 228 3.53 1.77 16.21
CA THR A 228 4.64 1.36 17.09
C THR A 228 4.35 1.79 18.52
N ARG A 229 4.94 1.09 19.50
CA ARG A 229 4.76 1.43 20.92
C ARG A 229 5.34 2.80 21.26
N ASP A 230 6.42 3.20 20.62
CA ASP A 230 7.16 4.41 20.97
C ASP A 230 6.84 5.62 20.06
N ASP A 231 5.92 5.51 19.09
CA ASP A 231 5.54 6.67 18.25
C ASP A 231 4.58 7.60 19.03
N PRO A 232 4.96 8.86 19.31
CA PRO A 232 4.10 9.80 20.02
C PRO A 232 2.78 10.10 19.28
N ALA A 233 2.74 9.92 17.95
CA ALA A 233 1.53 10.03 17.15
C ALA A 233 0.62 8.78 17.24
N THR A 234 1.00 7.78 18.04
CA THR A 234 0.25 6.56 18.36
C THR A 234 0.08 6.35 19.88
N LEU A 235 0.57 7.26 20.72
CA LEU A 235 0.39 7.29 22.19
C LEU A 235 -0.70 8.32 22.57
N ASP A 236 -1.93 7.81 22.75
CA ASP A 236 -3.16 8.34 23.37
C ASP A 236 -3.88 9.67 22.96
N ASP A 237 -5.17 9.46 22.68
CA ASP A 237 -6.38 10.21 23.08
C ASP A 237 -6.31 11.72 23.30
N ARG A 238 -6.73 12.47 22.27
CA ARG A 238 -7.57 13.64 22.49
C ARG A 238 -9.02 13.24 22.23
N PRO A 239 -9.97 13.60 23.12
CA PRO A 239 -11.38 13.46 22.77
C PRO A 239 -11.65 14.26 21.49
N PRO A 240 -12.49 13.76 20.57
CA PRO A 240 -12.82 14.49 19.36
C PRO A 240 -13.39 15.86 19.76
N PRO A 241 -12.92 16.98 19.17
CA PRO A 241 -13.53 18.27 19.44
C PRO A 241 -14.97 18.25 18.93
N GLY A 242 -15.92 18.14 19.87
CA GLY A 242 -17.34 18.42 19.73
C GLY A 242 -18.05 17.73 18.56
N SER A 243 -18.74 16.62 18.83
CA SER A 243 -19.74 16.04 17.94
C SER A 243 -20.86 17.05 17.62
N LEU A 244 -20.83 17.62 16.42
CA LEU A 244 -22.03 18.16 15.80
C LEU A 244 -22.92 16.99 15.35
N PRO A 245 -24.25 17.08 15.48
CA PRO A 245 -25.14 15.97 15.16
C PRO A 245 -25.06 15.61 13.67
N ARG A 246 -24.76 14.34 13.40
CA ARG A 246 -24.81 13.73 12.05
C ARG A 246 -26.22 13.87 11.48
N MET A 247 -26.35 14.52 10.31
CA MET A 247 -27.53 14.34 9.47
C MET A 247 -27.44 12.99 8.75
N ALA A 248 -28.58 12.31 8.63
CA ALA A 248 -28.68 11.00 7.98
C ALA A 248 -28.40 11.08 6.48
N HIS A 249 -27.59 10.16 5.96
CA HIS A 249 -27.49 9.89 4.53
C HIS A 249 -28.49 8.80 4.10
N PRO A 250 -29.09 8.89 2.90
CA PRO A 250 -30.02 7.88 2.39
C PRO A 250 -29.29 6.60 1.93
N PRO A 251 -30.02 5.48 1.79
CA PRO A 251 -29.43 4.16 1.58
C PRO A 251 -28.83 3.97 0.19
N ALA A 252 -27.78 3.13 0.15
CA ALA A 252 -27.12 2.64 -1.04
C ALA A 252 -28.04 1.67 -1.80
N SER A 253 -28.74 2.17 -2.81
CA SER A 253 -29.37 1.34 -3.84
C SER A 253 -29.64 2.18 -5.09
N ALA A 254 -28.67 2.25 -6.00
CA ALA A 254 -28.85 2.51 -7.44
C ALA A 254 -27.49 2.51 -8.16
N VAL A 255 -26.86 1.33 -8.27
CA VAL A 255 -25.86 1.12 -9.33
C VAL A 255 -26.66 0.63 -10.53
N LEU A 256 -26.99 1.53 -11.46
CA LEU A 256 -27.32 1.27 -12.87
C LEU A 256 -27.66 2.60 -13.56
N ASN A 257 -27.10 2.80 -14.75
CA ASN A 257 -27.24 3.92 -15.71
C ASN A 257 -26.45 5.23 -15.46
N MET A 258 -25.38 5.37 -16.24
CA MET A 258 -24.65 6.62 -16.48
C MET A 258 -25.37 7.48 -17.53
N PRO A 259 -25.55 8.79 -17.29
CA PRO A 259 -25.60 9.81 -18.33
C PRO A 259 -24.34 10.68 -18.32
N ALA A 260 -23.87 11.05 -19.51
CA ALA A 260 -22.85 12.09 -19.69
C ALA A 260 -23.36 13.42 -19.10
N GLY A 261 -22.78 13.86 -17.98
CA GLY A 261 -23.21 15.12 -17.35
C GLY A 261 -22.79 15.40 -15.92
N MET A 262 -22.01 14.53 -15.26
CA MET A 262 -21.43 14.82 -13.95
C MET A 262 -20.03 14.22 -13.88
N LEU A 263 -19.00 15.06 -14.05
CA LEU A 263 -17.63 14.66 -13.73
C LEU A 263 -17.60 14.31 -12.24
N ALA A 264 -17.03 13.16 -11.88
CA ALA A 264 -16.87 12.81 -10.48
C ALA A 264 -15.96 13.85 -9.82
N ASP A 265 -16.39 14.38 -8.69
CA ASP A 265 -15.66 15.38 -7.90
C ASP A 265 -14.20 14.97 -7.66
N ASP A 266 -14.04 13.68 -7.42
CA ASP A 266 -12.78 13.02 -7.14
C ASP A 266 -11.85 13.03 -8.36
N GLU A 267 -12.38 12.90 -9.58
CA GLU A 267 -11.56 12.91 -10.80
C GLU A 267 -10.98 14.30 -11.07
N ILE A 268 -11.78 15.35 -10.88
CA ILE A 268 -11.31 16.74 -10.99
C ILE A 268 -10.19 17.00 -9.98
N GLN A 269 -10.37 16.58 -8.73
CA GLN A 269 -9.36 16.78 -7.68
C GLN A 269 -8.08 15.99 -7.95
N MET A 270 -8.18 14.77 -8.49
CA MET A 270 -7.01 13.97 -8.86
C MET A 270 -6.20 14.61 -9.99
N VAL A 271 -6.87 15.10 -11.03
CA VAL A 271 -6.20 15.85 -12.10
C VAL A 271 -5.57 17.12 -11.52
N ALA A 272 -6.31 17.92 -10.75
CA ALA A 272 -5.79 19.16 -10.15
C ALA A 272 -4.57 18.94 -9.26
N LYS A 273 -4.57 17.89 -8.43
CA LYS A 273 -3.40 17.51 -7.61
C LYS A 273 -2.20 17.17 -8.48
N THR A 274 -2.42 16.42 -9.56
CA THR A 274 -1.36 16.09 -10.52
C THR A 274 -0.78 17.36 -11.16
N LEU A 275 -1.62 18.29 -11.62
CA LEU A 275 -1.18 19.56 -12.20
C LEU A 275 -0.36 20.40 -11.20
N TRP A 276 -0.83 20.49 -9.96
CA TRP A 276 -0.13 21.22 -8.91
C TRP A 276 1.21 20.56 -8.55
N GLY A 277 1.24 19.23 -8.51
CA GLY A 277 2.44 18.45 -8.21
C GLY A 277 3.52 18.64 -9.27
N GLU A 278 3.12 18.54 -10.53
CA GLU A 278 4.02 18.48 -11.68
C GLU A 278 4.38 19.86 -12.25
N ALA A 279 3.50 20.86 -12.12
CA ALA A 279 3.64 22.10 -12.88
C ALA A 279 3.22 23.39 -12.14
N ARG A 280 2.95 23.38 -10.83
CA ARG A 280 2.62 24.63 -10.11
C ARG A 280 3.67 25.74 -10.25
N GLY A 281 4.94 25.37 -10.38
CA GLY A 281 6.06 26.30 -10.58
C GLY A 281 6.14 26.90 -11.98
N GLU A 282 5.42 26.33 -12.94
CA GLU A 282 5.38 26.73 -14.35
C GLU A 282 4.21 27.67 -14.69
N GLY A 283 3.34 27.94 -13.71
CA GLY A 283 2.16 28.78 -13.86
C GLY A 283 1.04 28.13 -14.69
N GLU A 284 0.07 28.94 -15.08
CA GLU A 284 -1.16 28.49 -15.76
C GLU A 284 -0.88 27.71 -17.04
N ALA A 285 -0.01 28.24 -17.91
CA ALA A 285 0.33 27.62 -19.19
C ALA A 285 1.01 26.25 -19.01
N GLY A 286 1.90 26.11 -18.03
CA GLY A 286 2.55 24.83 -17.73
C GLY A 286 1.57 23.79 -17.18
N MET A 287 0.70 24.19 -16.26
CA MET A 287 -0.36 23.31 -15.74
C MET A 287 -1.36 22.91 -16.84
N ALA A 288 -1.76 23.83 -17.71
CA ALA A 288 -2.60 23.55 -18.87
C ALA A 288 -1.93 22.57 -19.86
N ALA A 289 -0.61 22.69 -20.06
CA ALA A 289 0.14 21.78 -20.92
C ALA A 289 0.22 20.36 -20.33
N VAL A 290 0.39 20.20 -19.02
CA VAL A 290 0.31 18.88 -18.37
C VAL A 290 -1.11 18.31 -18.43
N ALA A 291 -2.14 19.15 -18.29
CA ALA A 291 -3.54 18.73 -18.48
C ALA A 291 -3.79 18.21 -19.90
N ASN A 292 -3.23 18.86 -20.94
CA ASN A 292 -3.28 18.37 -22.30
C ASN A 292 -2.67 16.97 -22.46
N VAL A 293 -1.53 16.70 -21.81
CA VAL A 293 -0.92 15.36 -21.81
C VAL A 293 -1.85 14.31 -21.19
N ILE A 294 -2.49 14.63 -20.06
CA ILE A 294 -3.46 13.73 -19.41
C ILE A 294 -4.62 13.42 -20.35
N ILE A 295 -5.21 14.44 -20.98
CA ILE A 295 -6.33 14.28 -21.92
C ILE A 295 -5.91 13.53 -23.18
N ASN A 296 -4.70 13.78 -23.70
CA ASN A 296 -4.18 13.08 -24.88
C ASN A 296 -3.92 11.60 -24.59
N ARG A 297 -3.41 11.27 -23.40
CA ARG A 297 -3.23 9.89 -22.93
C ARG A 297 -4.57 9.18 -22.79
N LEU A 298 -5.56 9.83 -22.17
CA LEU A 298 -6.92 9.31 -22.04
C LEU A 298 -7.54 9.01 -23.41
N LYS A 299 -7.50 9.99 -24.34
CA LYS A 299 -8.04 9.83 -25.71
C LYS A 299 -7.39 8.68 -26.49
N ARG A 300 -6.10 8.42 -26.25
CA ARG A 300 -5.37 7.33 -26.90
C ARG A 300 -5.42 6.01 -26.13
N LYS A 301 -6.15 5.95 -25.01
CA LYS A 301 -6.14 4.80 -24.08
C LYS A 301 -4.71 4.36 -23.76
N TYR A 302 -3.85 5.35 -23.52
CA TYR A 302 -2.44 5.10 -23.24
C TYR A 302 -2.34 4.14 -22.05
N ARG A 303 -1.70 2.98 -22.27
CA ARG A 303 -1.59 1.88 -21.29
C ARG A 303 -2.91 1.31 -20.78
N GLY A 304 -3.99 1.50 -21.52
CA GLY A 304 -5.31 0.94 -21.18
C GLY A 304 -6.09 1.75 -20.14
N CYS A 305 -5.65 2.96 -19.78
CA CYS A 305 -6.43 3.83 -18.90
C CYS A 305 -7.74 4.28 -19.56
N ASP A 306 -8.85 4.16 -18.84
CA ASP A 306 -10.19 4.53 -19.26
C ASP A 306 -10.69 5.83 -18.59
N THR A 307 -10.00 6.30 -17.54
CA THR A 307 -10.31 7.56 -16.84
C THR A 307 -9.10 8.50 -16.72
N ALA A 308 -9.34 9.80 -16.53
CA ALA A 308 -8.26 10.76 -16.32
C ALA A 308 -7.56 10.53 -14.97
N ALA A 309 -8.31 10.08 -13.96
CA ALA A 309 -7.76 9.68 -12.67
C ALA A 309 -6.80 8.49 -12.81
N GLU A 310 -7.15 7.47 -13.60
CA GLU A 310 -6.25 6.34 -13.90
C GLU A 310 -4.98 6.81 -14.62
N VAL A 311 -5.08 7.73 -15.58
CA VAL A 311 -3.90 8.30 -16.23
C VAL A 311 -2.98 9.00 -15.22
N CYS A 312 -3.55 9.73 -14.26
CA CYS A 312 -2.80 10.43 -13.21
C CYS A 312 -2.11 9.47 -12.23
N LEU A 313 -2.78 8.36 -11.91
CA LEU A 313 -2.31 7.37 -10.95
C LEU A 313 -1.50 6.23 -11.58
N ASP A 314 -1.38 6.18 -12.91
CA ASP A 314 -0.59 5.16 -13.61
C ASP A 314 0.85 5.15 -13.07
N PRO A 315 1.37 4.00 -12.60
CA PRO A 315 2.63 3.94 -11.89
C PRO A 315 3.77 4.64 -12.64
N GLN A 316 4.49 5.49 -11.88
CA GLN A 316 5.67 6.24 -12.32
C GLN A 316 5.42 7.23 -13.47
N GLN A 317 4.17 7.50 -13.86
CA GLN A 317 3.87 8.45 -14.94
C GLN A 317 3.92 9.91 -14.51
N PHE A 318 3.66 10.17 -13.24
CA PHE A 318 3.70 11.50 -12.63
C PHE A 318 4.43 11.40 -11.31
N SER A 319 5.60 12.04 -11.25
CA SER A 319 6.54 11.93 -10.15
C SER A 319 5.97 12.37 -8.81
N CYS A 320 5.03 13.32 -8.81
CA CYS A 320 4.39 13.82 -7.60
C CYS A 320 3.58 12.75 -6.84
N TRP A 321 3.23 11.63 -7.49
CA TRP A 321 2.58 10.48 -6.86
C TRP A 321 3.57 9.40 -6.40
N ASN A 322 4.87 9.52 -6.71
CA ASN A 322 5.87 8.55 -6.26
C ASN A 322 6.06 8.64 -4.73
N CYS A 323 6.32 7.50 -4.07
CA CYS A 323 6.43 7.40 -2.61
C CYS A 323 7.53 8.30 -2.02
N ASP A 324 8.60 8.54 -2.78
CA ASP A 324 9.76 9.31 -2.34
C ASP A 324 9.66 10.82 -2.66
N ASP A 325 8.58 11.28 -3.30
CA ASP A 325 8.47 12.68 -3.72
C ASP A 325 8.04 13.59 -2.55
N PRO A 326 8.85 14.62 -2.18
CA PRO A 326 8.53 15.53 -1.08
C PRO A 326 7.23 16.33 -1.26
N ASN A 327 6.72 16.44 -2.49
CA ASN A 327 5.46 17.11 -2.79
C ASN A 327 4.24 16.22 -2.55
N ARG A 328 4.41 14.88 -2.46
CA ARG A 328 3.29 13.96 -2.21
C ARG A 328 2.58 14.25 -0.89
N ALA A 329 3.34 14.56 0.17
CA ALA A 329 2.78 14.98 1.47
C ALA A 329 2.07 16.34 1.43
N LYS A 330 2.37 17.18 0.42
CA LYS A 330 1.67 18.45 0.21
C LYS A 330 0.38 18.22 -0.57
N LEU A 331 0.40 17.33 -1.56
CA LEU A 331 -0.78 16.95 -2.35
C LEU A 331 -1.93 16.37 -1.51
N THR A 332 -1.61 15.61 -0.46
CA THR A 332 -2.62 15.02 0.44
C THR A 332 -3.37 16.05 1.28
N ARG A 333 -2.77 17.23 1.53
CA ARG A 333 -3.41 18.35 2.23
C ARG A 333 -4.24 19.24 1.31
N LEU A 334 -4.13 19.03 0.00
CA LEU A 334 -4.93 19.76 -0.98
C LEU A 334 -6.29 19.07 -1.13
N HIS A 335 -7.34 19.88 -1.08
CA HIS A 335 -8.73 19.51 -1.27
C HIS A 335 -9.45 20.69 -1.89
N ARG A 336 -10.66 20.51 -2.44
CA ARG A 336 -11.39 21.59 -3.14
C ARG A 336 -11.38 22.96 -2.43
N ASN A 337 -11.50 22.99 -1.11
CA ASN A 337 -11.55 24.24 -0.32
C ASN A 337 -10.18 24.75 0.14
N SER A 338 -9.06 24.25 -0.41
CA SER A 338 -7.72 24.66 0.03
C SER A 338 -7.46 26.11 -0.36
N SER A 339 -6.89 26.88 0.57
CA SER A 339 -6.54 28.29 0.34
C SER A 339 -5.29 28.50 -0.53
N ASP A 340 -4.67 27.42 -1.01
CA ASP A 340 -3.53 27.47 -1.93
C ASP A 340 -3.97 27.98 -3.31
N GLY A 341 -3.55 29.20 -3.65
CA GLY A 341 -3.96 29.86 -4.90
C GLY A 341 -3.51 29.11 -6.16
N GLN A 342 -2.37 28.42 -6.13
CA GLN A 342 -1.90 27.61 -7.26
C GLN A 342 -2.76 26.36 -7.42
N TYR A 343 -3.23 25.78 -6.31
CA TYR A 343 -4.13 24.63 -6.34
C TYR A 343 -5.54 25.01 -6.82
N GLN A 344 -6.04 26.19 -6.43
CA GLN A 344 -7.30 26.71 -6.98
C GLN A 344 -7.21 26.93 -8.49
N GLN A 345 -6.07 27.44 -8.98
CA GLN A 345 -5.82 27.52 -10.41
C GLN A 345 -5.77 26.13 -11.06
N ALA A 346 -5.09 25.17 -10.42
CA ALA A 346 -5.05 23.79 -10.91
C ALA A 346 -6.44 23.13 -11.00
N LEU A 347 -7.35 23.41 -10.04
CA LEU A 347 -8.74 22.95 -10.08
C LEU A 347 -9.50 23.52 -11.28
N GLN A 348 -9.38 24.82 -11.53
CA GLN A 348 -10.03 25.48 -12.67
C GLN A 348 -9.55 24.91 -14.01
N ILE A 349 -8.24 24.67 -14.12
CA ILE A 349 -7.64 24.04 -15.32
C ILE A 349 -8.13 22.61 -15.48
N ALA A 350 -8.16 21.82 -14.39
CA ALA A 350 -8.63 20.44 -14.41
C ALA A 350 -10.10 20.34 -14.86
N GLU A 351 -10.97 21.18 -14.30
CA GLU A 351 -12.39 21.24 -14.71
C GLU A 351 -12.55 21.61 -16.18
N THR A 352 -11.78 22.61 -16.64
CA THR A 352 -11.81 23.06 -18.05
C THR A 352 -11.32 21.96 -18.99
N ALA A 353 -10.24 21.27 -18.63
CA ALA A 353 -9.68 20.18 -19.42
C ALA A 353 -10.64 18.99 -19.54
N LEU A 354 -11.23 18.56 -18.42
CA LEU A 354 -12.17 17.42 -18.39
C LEU A 354 -13.49 17.73 -19.12
N ARG A 355 -13.89 19.00 -19.19
CA ARG A 355 -15.02 19.45 -20.02
C ARG A 355 -14.66 19.63 -21.51
N GLY A 356 -13.40 19.40 -21.89
CA GLY A 356 -12.92 19.56 -23.26
C GLY A 356 -12.72 21.02 -23.69
N GLY A 357 -12.67 21.96 -22.75
CA GLY A 357 -12.54 23.39 -23.02
C GLY A 357 -11.09 23.88 -23.18
N LEU A 358 -10.09 23.01 -22.99
CA LEU A 358 -8.68 23.39 -23.03
C LEU A 358 -8.09 23.17 -24.43
N ARG A 359 -7.41 24.18 -24.97
CA ARG A 359 -6.71 24.08 -26.27
C ARG A 359 -5.40 23.33 -26.09
N ASP A 360 -5.11 22.37 -26.98
CA ASP A 360 -3.84 21.65 -26.96
C ASP A 360 -2.70 22.45 -27.59
N GLU A 361 -1.87 23.04 -26.74
CA GLU A 361 -0.65 23.77 -27.13
C GLU A 361 0.59 22.88 -27.18
N THR A 362 0.47 21.60 -26.81
CA THR A 362 1.58 20.63 -26.79
C THR A 362 1.79 19.92 -28.13
N GLY A 363 0.85 20.07 -29.07
CA GLY A 363 0.87 19.40 -30.36
C GLY A 363 0.57 17.90 -30.26
N GLY A 364 -0.35 17.49 -29.37
CA GLY A 364 -0.72 16.10 -29.19
C GLY A 364 0.29 15.29 -28.37
N ALA A 365 1.04 15.95 -27.47
CA ALA A 365 2.09 15.28 -26.70
C ALA A 365 1.53 14.24 -25.73
N LEU A 366 2.28 13.15 -25.58
CA LEU A 366 2.03 12.12 -24.57
C LEU A 366 3.14 12.06 -23.51
N HIS A 367 4.25 12.72 -23.78
CA HIS A 367 5.45 12.71 -22.94
C HIS A 367 5.96 14.13 -22.77
N TYR A 368 6.56 14.40 -21.62
CA TYR A 368 7.29 15.64 -21.39
C TYR A 368 8.47 15.38 -20.45
N VAL A 369 9.44 16.28 -20.46
CA VAL A 369 10.51 16.33 -19.47
C VAL A 369 10.67 17.74 -18.93
N ALA A 370 11.03 17.84 -17.65
CA ALA A 370 11.52 19.08 -17.10
C ALA A 370 12.87 19.45 -17.73
N GLY A 371 13.02 20.70 -18.16
CA GLY A 371 14.24 21.22 -18.78
C GLY A 371 15.43 21.26 -17.81
N THR A 372 15.17 21.14 -16.51
CA THR A 372 16.15 21.02 -15.43
C THR A 372 16.63 19.59 -15.19
N LEU A 373 16.09 18.60 -15.91
CA LEU A 373 16.45 17.20 -15.76
C LEU A 373 17.92 16.97 -16.19
N ARG A 374 18.77 16.69 -15.21
CA ARG A 374 20.23 16.51 -15.41
C ARG A 374 20.58 15.30 -16.28
N ASN A 375 19.84 14.21 -16.11
CA ASN A 375 20.03 12.97 -16.87
C ASN A 375 18.91 12.82 -17.89
N ARG A 376 19.17 13.18 -19.14
CA ARG A 376 18.20 13.02 -20.23
C ARG A 376 17.94 11.52 -20.47
N PRO A 377 16.67 11.08 -20.49
CA PRO A 377 16.33 9.70 -20.82
C PRO A 377 16.74 9.34 -22.25
N LYS A 378 17.18 8.10 -22.46
CA LYS A 378 17.59 7.60 -23.80
C LYS A 378 16.51 7.70 -24.86
N TRP A 379 15.24 7.66 -24.48
CA TRP A 379 14.12 7.80 -25.42
C TRP A 379 14.03 9.19 -26.06
N LEU A 380 14.79 10.19 -25.57
CA LEU A 380 14.94 11.51 -26.18
C LEU A 380 15.98 11.57 -27.30
N ASP A 381 16.80 10.54 -27.49
CA ASP A 381 17.91 10.58 -28.44
C ASP A 381 17.39 10.81 -29.87
N GLY A 382 17.80 11.92 -30.48
CA GLY A 382 17.39 12.33 -31.83
C GLY A 382 15.94 12.85 -31.95
N LYS A 383 15.25 13.09 -30.83
CA LYS A 383 13.88 13.61 -30.83
C LYS A 383 13.85 15.13 -30.66
N ILE A 384 12.97 15.78 -31.42
CA ILE A 384 12.71 17.22 -31.32
C ILE A 384 11.39 17.42 -30.56
N PRO A 385 11.34 18.29 -29.55
CA PRO A 385 10.09 18.57 -28.84
C PRO A 385 9.05 19.20 -29.79
N SER A 386 7.79 18.78 -29.65
CA SER A 386 6.66 19.37 -30.37
C SER A 386 6.26 20.73 -29.82
N ALA A 387 6.54 20.98 -28.54
CA ALA A 387 6.36 22.27 -27.89
C ALA A 387 7.33 22.44 -26.70
N VAL A 388 7.64 23.69 -26.35
CA VAL A 388 8.34 24.06 -25.13
C VAL A 388 7.49 25.10 -24.41
N ILE A 389 7.01 24.76 -23.22
CA ILE A 389 6.10 25.60 -22.43
C ILE A 389 6.67 25.69 -21.02
N GLY A 390 7.03 26.91 -20.61
CA GLY A 390 7.84 27.12 -19.42
C GLY A 390 9.17 26.38 -19.53
N ASN A 391 9.53 25.64 -18.49
CA ASN A 391 10.69 24.77 -18.44
C ASN A 391 10.41 23.37 -18.99
N HIS A 392 9.19 23.04 -19.41
CA HIS A 392 8.84 21.70 -19.90
C HIS A 392 9.01 21.58 -21.41
N GLN A 393 9.62 20.47 -21.86
CA GLN A 393 9.72 20.08 -23.27
C GLN A 393 8.76 18.92 -23.52
N PHE A 394 7.85 19.08 -24.48
CA PHE A 394 6.77 18.13 -24.79
C PHE A 394 7.06 17.36 -26.08
N TYR A 395 6.67 16.08 -26.13
CA TYR A 395 6.96 15.16 -27.23
C TYR A 395 5.73 14.33 -27.62
N ASN A 396 5.48 14.25 -28.93
CA ASN A 396 4.34 13.52 -29.52
C ASN A 396 4.77 12.30 -30.37
N ASN A 397 6.08 12.04 -30.49
CA ASN A 397 6.69 11.04 -31.38
C ASN A 397 7.59 10.03 -30.62
N ILE A 398 7.28 9.79 -29.35
CA ILE A 398 7.88 8.73 -28.53
C ILE A 398 7.03 7.48 -28.70
N ALA A 399 7.70 6.37 -29.04
CA ALA A 399 7.09 5.09 -29.39
C ALA A 399 6.87 4.22 -28.15
#